data_AF-A0AAU0Y1U6-F1
#
_entry.id   AF-A0AAU0Y1U6-F1
#
_cell.length_a   1.000
_cell.length_b   1.000
_cell.length_c   1.000
_cell.angle_alpha   90.00
_cell.angle_beta   90.00
_cell.angle_gamma   90.00
#
_symmetry.space_group_name_H-M   'P 1'
#
loop_
_entity.id
_entity.type
_entity.pdbx_description
1 polymer ?
#
loop_
_entity_poly.entity_id
_entity_poly.type
_entity_poly.pdbx_seq_one_letter_code
_entity_poly.pdbx_strand_id
1 'polypeptide(L)'
;MRADSSRTQTADRPAIADGIHETNAAPGLAGSPATTPSGVTWPPRTQDVRRYGTLIRLTGPLTDDDLAAVRTSLPGRQVTRDGGAITIWPAAARQVIVHHHGLVILHGEAFDTWSLRAIRAAHPGRFISHDGDIVTIWPTTVDPAQLRPTTPK
;
A
#
# COMPACT_ATOMS: atom_id res chain seq x y z
N MET A 1 -35.61 -2.79 -42.16
CA MET A 1 -35.79 -2.37 -40.76
C MET A 1 -34.39 -2.13 -40.19
N ARG A 2 -34.06 -0.87 -39.85
CA ARG A 2 -32.74 -0.41 -39.37
C ARG A 2 -32.66 -0.45 -37.83
N ALA A 3 -31.40 -0.33 -37.37
CA ALA A 3 -30.86 0.00 -36.02
C ALA A 3 -30.32 -1.24 -35.31
N ASP A 4 -29.01 -1.54 -35.34
CA ASP A 4 -27.86 -0.78 -34.82
C ASP A 4 -27.96 -0.52 -33.31
N SER A 5 -27.14 -1.25 -32.55
CA SER A 5 -26.69 -0.85 -31.23
C SER A 5 -25.39 -1.59 -30.94
N SER A 6 -24.36 -1.09 -31.61
CA SER A 6 -23.00 -1.06 -31.10
C SER A 6 -23.00 -0.61 -29.64
N ARG A 7 -22.48 -1.44 -28.73
CA ARG A 7 -22.06 -0.96 -27.41
C ARG A 7 -20.63 -1.40 -27.15
N THR A 8 -19.73 -0.63 -27.72
CA THR A 8 -18.35 -0.46 -27.29
C THR A 8 -18.36 -0.08 -25.81
N GLN A 9 -18.11 -1.03 -24.91
CA GLN A 9 -17.81 -0.70 -23.53
C GLN A 9 -16.32 -0.37 -23.42
N THR A 10 -16.00 0.87 -23.80
CA THR A 10 -14.81 1.57 -23.35
C THR A 10 -14.92 1.72 -21.83
N ALA A 11 -14.40 0.75 -21.09
CA ALA A 11 -13.96 0.97 -19.71
C ALA A 11 -12.49 1.39 -19.78
N ASP A 12 -12.30 2.67 -20.09
CA ASP A 12 -11.05 3.39 -19.91
C ASP A 12 -10.68 3.31 -18.43
N ARG A 13 -9.81 2.35 -18.08
CA ARG A 13 -9.14 2.30 -16.79
C ARG A 13 -7.88 3.14 -16.92
N PRO A 14 -7.70 4.20 -16.14
CA PRO A 14 -6.48 5.00 -16.23
C PRO A 14 -5.27 4.14 -15.86
N ALA A 15 -4.21 4.31 -16.64
CA ALA A 15 -2.92 3.68 -16.45
C ALA A 15 -2.27 4.15 -15.14
N ILE A 16 -2.44 3.40 -14.05
CA ILE A 16 -1.72 3.66 -12.80
C ILE A 16 -0.43 2.84 -12.81
N ALA A 17 0.55 3.32 -13.57
CA ALA A 17 1.93 2.82 -13.51
C ALA A 17 2.81 3.65 -12.56
N ASP A 18 2.39 4.86 -12.21
CA ASP A 18 3.08 5.74 -11.28
C ASP A 18 2.20 6.02 -10.06
N GLY A 19 2.76 5.84 -8.86
CA GLY A 19 2.05 6.16 -7.62
C GLY A 19 1.65 7.63 -7.59
N ILE A 20 0.44 7.94 -7.13
CA ILE A 20 0.01 9.32 -6.95
C ILE A 20 0.76 9.86 -5.73
N HIS A 21 1.52 10.94 -5.94
CA HIS A 21 2.31 11.62 -4.91
C HIS A 21 1.56 12.85 -4.41
N GLU A 22 1.21 12.85 -3.13
CA GLU A 22 0.59 13.97 -2.43
C GLU A 22 1.58 14.44 -1.35
N THR A 23 2.28 15.55 -1.59
CA THR A 23 3.18 16.14 -0.59
C THR A 23 2.37 16.97 0.39
N ASN A 24 2.54 16.71 1.68
CA ASN A 24 1.96 17.52 2.74
C ASN A 24 3.05 18.44 3.30
N ALA A 25 3.12 19.67 2.80
CA ALA A 25 4.10 20.64 3.26
C ALA A 25 3.79 21.10 4.70
N ALA A 26 4.78 21.07 5.60
CA ALA A 26 4.77 21.81 6.87
C ALA A 26 6.22 22.11 7.33
N PRO A 27 6.52 23.19 8.09
CA PRO A 27 5.59 23.93 8.96
C PRO A 27 5.66 25.47 8.87
N GLY A 28 4.53 26.13 9.20
CA GLY A 28 4.50 27.57 9.47
C GLY A 28 3.16 28.19 9.09
N LEU A 29 2.44 28.69 10.10
CA LEU A 29 1.13 29.37 10.04
C LEU A 29 -0.06 28.44 9.79
N ALA A 30 -0.90 28.34 10.83
CA ALA A 30 -2.31 27.94 10.85
C ALA A 30 -2.92 27.58 9.47
N GLY A 31 -2.63 26.38 8.98
CA GLY A 31 -3.24 25.79 7.80
C GLY A 31 -4.08 24.61 8.25
N SER A 32 -5.39 24.70 8.07
CA SER A 32 -6.34 23.60 8.29
C SER A 32 -5.83 22.28 7.72
N PRO A 33 -6.13 21.13 8.35
CA PRO A 33 -5.71 19.84 7.82
C PRO A 33 -6.19 19.71 6.37
N ALA A 34 -5.29 19.35 5.47
CA ALA A 34 -5.65 19.07 4.08
C ALA A 34 -6.64 17.91 4.06
N THR A 35 -7.94 18.22 3.93
CA THR A 35 -9.00 17.23 3.77
C THR A 35 -8.79 16.53 2.44
N THR A 36 -8.35 15.28 2.48
CA THR A 36 -8.28 14.46 1.27
C THR A 36 -9.69 14.16 0.74
N PRO A 37 -9.84 13.86 -0.57
CA PRO A 37 -11.12 13.44 -1.16
C PRO A 37 -11.74 12.17 -0.52
N SER A 38 -11.05 11.53 0.42
CA SER A 38 -11.48 10.33 1.13
C SER A 38 -11.99 10.60 2.56
N GLY A 39 -12.04 11.86 3.01
CA GLY A 39 -12.49 12.22 4.36
C GLY A 39 -11.53 11.79 5.48
N VAL A 40 -10.34 11.32 5.13
CA VAL A 40 -9.31 10.90 6.09
C VAL A 40 -8.37 12.08 6.35
N THR A 41 -8.23 12.43 7.62
CA THR A 41 -7.27 13.43 8.09
C THR A 41 -5.96 12.73 8.43
N TRP A 42 -4.89 13.09 7.73
CA TRP A 42 -3.57 12.53 8.03
C TRP A 42 -2.97 13.14 9.30
N PRO A 43 -2.11 12.39 10.01
CA PRO A 43 -1.37 12.94 11.14
C PRO A 43 -0.60 14.21 10.76
N PRO A 44 -0.54 15.25 11.61
CA PRO A 44 0.13 16.52 11.29
C PRO A 44 1.62 16.37 10.94
N ARG A 45 2.26 15.29 11.42
CA ARG A 45 3.67 14.96 11.14
C ARG A 45 3.88 14.27 9.79
N THR A 46 2.82 14.02 9.03
CA THR A 46 2.91 13.43 7.68
C THR A 46 3.53 14.46 6.74
N GLN A 47 4.68 14.11 6.14
CA GLN A 47 5.41 14.95 5.19
C GLN A 47 5.11 14.55 3.74
N ASP A 48 4.96 13.25 3.47
CA ASP A 48 4.63 12.73 2.14
C ASP A 48 3.60 11.60 2.25
N VAL A 49 2.71 11.55 1.25
CA VAL A 49 1.66 10.55 1.10
C VAL A 49 1.77 9.98 -0.30
N ARG A 50 2.02 8.68 -0.38
CA ARG A 50 2.09 7.94 -1.64
C ARG A 50 0.96 6.94 -1.73
N ARG A 51 0.20 7.01 -2.81
CA ARG A 51 -0.89 6.07 -3.09
C ARG A 51 -0.51 5.14 -4.22
N TYR A 52 -0.62 3.85 -3.95
CA TYR A 52 -0.44 2.75 -4.90
C TYR A 52 -1.77 2.00 -4.98
N GLY A 53 -2.73 2.52 -5.73
CA GLY A 53 -4.10 2.00 -5.73
C GLY A 53 -4.72 2.10 -4.33
N THR A 54 -5.04 0.95 -3.72
CA THR A 54 -5.63 0.89 -2.37
C THR A 54 -4.61 0.85 -1.25
N LEU A 55 -3.31 0.70 -1.55
CA LEU A 55 -2.22 0.81 -0.58
C LEU A 55 -1.82 2.28 -0.45
N ILE A 56 -1.70 2.76 0.78
CA ILE A 56 -1.25 4.14 1.06
C ILE A 56 -0.06 4.07 1.99
N ARG A 57 0.99 4.85 1.70
CA ARG A 57 2.17 4.99 2.54
C ARG A 57 2.33 6.45 2.94
N LEU A 58 2.33 6.69 4.24
CA LEU A 58 2.63 7.97 4.86
C LEU A 58 4.08 7.95 5.31
N THR A 59 4.82 9.03 5.09
CA THR A 59 6.19 9.17 5.60
C THR A 59 6.38 10.48 6.33
N GLY A 60 7.19 10.44 7.40
CA GLY A 60 7.53 11.58 8.24
C GLY A 60 8.06 11.10 9.60
N PRO A 61 8.31 12.00 10.56
CA PRO A 61 8.64 11.63 11.94
C PRO A 61 7.38 11.14 12.69
N LEU A 62 6.72 10.12 12.14
CA LEU A 62 5.46 9.56 12.62
C LEU A 62 5.70 8.73 13.88
N THR A 63 4.81 8.88 14.87
CA THR A 63 4.88 8.19 16.16
C THR A 63 3.87 7.04 16.26
N ASP A 64 3.90 6.30 17.37
CA ASP A 64 2.89 5.28 17.65
C ASP A 64 1.50 5.89 17.92
N ASP A 65 1.44 7.12 18.43
CA ASP A 65 0.18 7.87 18.56
C ASP A 65 -0.41 8.20 17.18
N ASP A 66 0.44 8.57 16.22
CA ASP A 66 0.02 8.81 14.84
C ASP A 66 -0.52 7.50 14.21
N LEU A 67 0.13 6.36 14.48
CA LEU A 67 -0.35 5.04 14.06
C LEU A 67 -1.73 4.72 14.68
N ALA A 68 -1.91 4.97 15.98
CA ALA A 68 -3.16 4.74 16.67
C ALA A 68 -4.30 5.60 16.08
N ALA A 69 -4.03 6.88 15.83
CA ALA A 69 -4.99 7.80 15.21
C ALA A 69 -5.43 7.32 13.81
N VAL A 70 -4.48 6.88 12.97
CA VAL A 70 -4.79 6.36 11.63
C VAL A 70 -5.63 5.08 11.73
N ARG A 71 -5.30 4.16 12.64
CA ARG A 71 -6.10 2.93 12.86
C ARG A 71 -7.53 3.24 13.27
N THR A 72 -7.74 4.21 14.15
CA THR A 72 -9.08 4.65 14.57
C THR A 72 -9.87 5.27 13.41
N SER A 73 -9.21 6.03 12.53
CA SER A 73 -9.86 6.65 11.37
C SER A 73 -10.24 5.67 10.25
N LEU A 74 -9.62 4.48 10.23
CA LEU A 74 -9.77 3.48 9.17
C LEU A 74 -10.12 2.10 9.77
N PRO A 75 -11.31 1.94 10.36
CA PRO A 75 -11.72 0.68 10.95
C PRO A 75 -11.71 -0.44 9.91
N GLY A 76 -11.19 -1.61 10.29
CA GLY A 76 -11.10 -2.78 9.42
C GLY A 76 -9.97 -2.74 8.39
N ARG A 77 -9.16 -1.68 8.32
CA ARG A 77 -7.93 -1.66 7.52
C ARG A 77 -6.74 -2.08 8.36
N GLN A 78 -5.86 -2.88 7.76
CA GLN A 78 -4.57 -3.18 8.37
C GLN A 78 -3.63 -2.00 8.17
N VAL A 79 -3.11 -1.49 9.29
CA VAL A 79 -2.20 -0.35 9.32
C VAL A 79 -1.01 -0.71 10.19
N THR A 80 0.19 -0.58 9.63
CA THR A 80 1.45 -0.87 10.31
C THR A 80 2.35 0.34 10.28
N ARG A 81 3.26 0.44 11.25
CA ARG A 81 4.34 1.41 11.26
C ARG A 81 5.67 0.67 11.15
N ASP A 82 6.57 1.19 10.32
CA ASP A 82 7.95 0.76 10.23
C ASP A 82 8.84 2.00 10.16
N GLY A 83 9.60 2.25 11.22
CA GLY A 83 10.36 3.48 11.40
C GLY A 83 9.52 4.75 11.22
N GLY A 84 9.95 5.62 10.31
CA GLY A 84 9.26 6.87 9.95
C GLY A 84 8.15 6.71 8.90
N ALA A 85 7.62 5.50 8.70
CA ALA A 85 6.56 5.25 7.74
C ALA A 85 5.36 4.55 8.38
N ILE A 86 4.16 5.00 8.02
CA ILE A 86 2.91 4.28 8.28
C ILE A 86 2.40 3.75 6.95
N THR A 87 2.13 2.45 6.88
CA THR A 87 1.57 1.79 5.69
C THR A 87 0.15 1.34 5.99
N ILE A 88 -0.78 1.78 5.17
CA ILE A 88 -2.17 1.32 5.12
C ILE A 88 -2.26 0.29 4.00
N TRP A 89 -2.41 -0.98 4.38
CA TRP A 89 -2.38 -2.11 3.46
C TRP A 89 -3.69 -2.26 2.70
N PRO A 90 -3.68 -2.87 1.49
CA PRO A 90 -4.90 -3.19 0.74
C PRO A 90 -5.96 -3.85 1.60
N ALA A 91 -7.24 -3.61 1.33
CA ALA A 91 -8.35 -4.18 2.10
C ALA A 91 -8.36 -5.71 2.12
N ALA A 92 -7.77 -6.35 1.11
CA ALA A 92 -7.60 -7.80 1.05
C ALA A 92 -6.69 -8.35 2.15
N ALA A 93 -5.78 -7.54 2.72
CA ALA A 93 -4.95 -7.94 3.84
C ALA A 93 -5.77 -7.97 5.13
N ARG A 94 -6.00 -9.17 5.67
CA ARG A 94 -6.70 -9.40 6.94
C ARG A 94 -5.77 -9.37 8.14
N GLN A 95 -4.51 -9.77 7.93
CA GLN A 95 -3.48 -9.75 8.96
C GLN A 95 -2.15 -9.36 8.33
N VAL A 96 -1.35 -8.57 9.06
CA VAL A 96 -0.01 -8.19 8.64
C VAL A 96 0.97 -8.41 9.78
N ILE A 97 2.04 -9.15 9.48
CA ILE A 97 3.14 -9.44 10.40
C ILE A 97 4.37 -8.72 9.86
N VAL A 98 4.92 -7.80 10.64
CA VAL A 98 6.12 -7.03 10.30
C VAL A 98 7.25 -7.47 11.23
N HIS A 99 8.39 -7.86 10.66
CA HIS A 99 9.58 -8.24 11.42
C HIS A 99 10.68 -7.17 11.34
N HIS A 100 11.56 -7.15 12.34
CA HIS A 100 12.63 -6.15 12.52
C HIS A 100 13.66 -6.02 11.37
N HIS A 101 13.64 -6.91 10.38
CA HIS A 101 14.52 -6.86 9.20
C HIS A 101 13.79 -6.51 7.90
N GLY A 102 12.55 -6.01 8.01
CA GLY A 102 11.75 -5.60 6.85
C GLY A 102 11.11 -6.76 6.08
N LEU A 103 11.09 -7.97 6.67
CA LEU A 103 10.19 -9.04 6.24
C LEU A 103 8.76 -8.64 6.63
N VAL A 104 7.86 -8.68 5.66
CA VAL A 104 6.43 -8.45 5.88
C VAL A 104 5.65 -9.62 5.30
N ILE A 105 4.78 -10.20 6.11
CA ILE A 105 3.88 -11.28 5.70
C ILE A 105 2.45 -10.75 5.81
N LEU A 106 1.71 -10.81 4.70
CA LEU A 106 0.31 -10.45 4.63
C LEU A 106 -0.52 -11.72 4.44
N HIS A 107 -1.50 -11.95 5.31
CA HIS A 107 -2.53 -12.96 5.13
C HIS A 107 -3.84 -12.26 4.73
N GLY A 108 -4.57 -12.82 3.77
CA GLY A 108 -5.78 -12.23 3.21
C GLY A 108 -6.82 -13.27 2.78
N GLU A 109 -7.85 -12.84 2.06
CA GLU A 109 -8.89 -13.77 1.53
C GLU A 109 -8.82 -13.94 0.00
N ALA A 110 -7.97 -13.17 -0.68
CA ALA A 110 -7.49 -13.33 -2.05
C ALA A 110 -6.87 -11.99 -2.47
N PHE A 111 -5.58 -11.96 -2.77
CA PHE A 111 -4.97 -10.76 -3.33
C PHE A 111 -5.24 -10.70 -4.83
N ASP A 112 -6.07 -9.76 -5.25
CA ASP A 112 -6.29 -9.51 -6.67
C ASP A 112 -5.02 -8.92 -7.34
N THR A 113 -4.99 -8.98 -8.67
CA THR A 113 -3.86 -8.46 -9.46
C THR A 113 -3.53 -7.00 -9.14
N TRP A 114 -4.52 -6.20 -8.73
CA TRP A 114 -4.35 -4.78 -8.39
C TRP A 114 -3.69 -4.58 -7.04
N SER A 115 -4.06 -5.36 -6.04
CA SER A 115 -3.42 -5.39 -4.72
C SER A 115 -1.97 -5.85 -4.85
N LEU A 116 -1.71 -6.90 -5.65
CA LEU A 116 -0.34 -7.36 -5.90
C LEU A 116 0.50 -6.30 -6.62
N ARG A 117 -0.07 -5.63 -7.63
CA ARG A 117 0.62 -4.53 -8.34
C ARG A 117 0.90 -3.35 -7.41
N ALA A 118 -0.05 -2.99 -6.55
CA ALA A 118 0.11 -1.96 -5.54
C ALA A 118 1.25 -2.28 -4.56
N ILE A 119 1.28 -3.51 -4.04
CA ILE A 119 2.32 -3.98 -3.12
C ILE A 119 3.69 -3.93 -3.78
N ARG A 120 3.80 -4.38 -5.04
CA ARG A 120 5.04 -4.33 -5.84
C ARG A 120 5.50 -2.90 -6.10
N ALA A 121 4.60 -2.00 -6.48
CA ALA A 121 4.93 -0.60 -6.72
C ALA A 121 5.39 0.12 -5.44
N ALA A 122 4.81 -0.22 -4.29
CA ALA A 122 5.18 0.37 -3.00
C ALA A 122 6.56 -0.09 -2.46
N HIS A 123 7.07 -1.21 -2.98
CA HIS A 123 8.32 -1.85 -2.54
C HIS A 123 9.24 -2.13 -3.73
N PRO A 124 9.70 -1.09 -4.45
CA PRO A 124 10.57 -1.28 -5.60
C PRO A 124 11.86 -1.99 -5.19
N GLY A 125 12.30 -2.95 -6.01
CA GLY A 125 13.52 -3.73 -5.77
C GLY A 125 13.41 -4.78 -4.66
N ARG A 126 12.27 -4.92 -3.98
CA ARG A 126 12.04 -6.01 -3.01
C ARG A 126 11.54 -7.24 -3.75
N PHE A 127 12.01 -8.41 -3.32
CA PHE A 127 11.42 -9.67 -3.77
C PHE A 127 10.07 -9.87 -3.07
N ILE A 128 9.05 -10.18 -3.87
CA ILE A 128 7.67 -10.37 -3.40
C ILE A 128 7.21 -11.72 -3.91
N SER A 129 6.98 -12.67 -3.00
CA SER A 129 6.32 -13.93 -3.31
C SER A 129 4.83 -13.83 -2.96
N HIS A 130 4.03 -14.57 -3.72
CA HIS A 130 2.59 -14.66 -3.53
C HIS A 130 2.20 -16.13 -3.67
N ASP A 131 1.61 -16.70 -2.63
CA ASP A 131 1.14 -18.06 -2.58
C ASP A 131 -0.27 -18.07 -1.99
N GLY A 132 -1.27 -18.30 -2.85
CA GLY A 132 -2.69 -18.29 -2.47
C GLY A 132 -3.13 -17.00 -1.80
N ASP A 133 -3.36 -17.08 -0.49
CA ASP A 133 -3.84 -16.01 0.37
C ASP A 133 -2.71 -15.30 1.14
N ILE A 134 -1.47 -15.65 0.86
CA ILE A 134 -0.27 -15.13 1.52
C ILE A 134 0.56 -14.32 0.53
N VAL A 135 0.91 -13.10 0.93
CA VAL A 135 1.94 -12.29 0.25
C VAL A 135 3.11 -12.10 1.21
N THR A 136 4.32 -12.40 0.74
CA THR A 136 5.55 -12.18 1.50
C THR A 136 6.41 -11.15 0.79
N ILE A 137 6.73 -10.07 1.49
CA ILE A 137 7.70 -9.07 1.08
C ILE A 137 8.99 -9.37 1.81
N TRP A 138 10.00 -9.82 1.08
CA TRP A 138 11.25 -10.30 1.66
C TRP A 138 12.17 -9.13 2.05
N PRO A 139 13.03 -9.33 3.06
CA PRO A 139 14.13 -8.41 3.36
C PRO A 139 15.02 -8.23 2.13
N THR A 140 15.64 -7.05 1.98
CA THR A 140 16.67 -6.81 0.96
C THR A 140 17.97 -7.58 1.24
N THR A 141 18.15 -8.10 2.45
CA THR A 141 19.34 -8.85 2.86
C THR A 141 19.32 -10.31 2.40
N VAL A 142 18.18 -10.81 1.93
CA VAL A 142 18.05 -12.19 1.43
C VAL A 142 18.17 -12.16 -0.09
N ASP A 143 19.13 -12.91 -0.63
CA ASP A 143 19.25 -13.11 -2.07
C ASP A 143 18.05 -13.95 -2.57
N PRO A 144 17.21 -13.42 -3.48
CA PRO A 144 16.07 -14.17 -4.02
C PRO A 144 16.47 -15.47 -4.72
N ALA A 145 17.69 -15.57 -5.24
CA ALA A 145 18.20 -16.78 -5.87
C ALA A 145 18.35 -17.93 -4.86
N GLN A 146 18.62 -17.63 -3.59
CA GLN A 146 18.75 -18.62 -2.51
C GLN A 146 17.39 -19.16 -2.05
N LEU A 147 16.29 -18.47 -2.37
CA LEU A 147 14.93 -18.87 -2.02
C LEU A 147 14.25 -19.70 -3.11
N ARG A 148 14.90 -19.88 -4.26
CA ARG A 148 14.36 -20.74 -5.32
C ARG A 148 14.54 -22.19 -4.89
N PRO A 149 13.50 -23.05 -4.99
CA PRO A 149 13.69 -24.47 -4.78
C PRO A 149 14.74 -24.97 -5.78
N THR A 150 15.88 -25.45 -5.27
CA THR A 150 16.84 -26.17 -6.10
C THR A 150 16.11 -27.37 -6.65
N THR A 151 15.86 -27.38 -7.96
CA THR A 151 15.26 -28.53 -8.62
C THR A 151 16.13 -29.74 -8.31
N PRO A 152 15.65 -30.76 -7.57
CA PRO A 152 16.44 -31.96 -7.37
C PRO A 152 16.66 -32.59 -8.75
N LYS A 153 17.91 -32.94 -9.03
CA LYS A 153 18.35 -33.59 -10.27
C LYS A 153 17.89 -35.05 -10.30
#